data_AF-A0A2J5N8D6-F1
#
_entry.id   AF-A0A2J5N8D6-F1
#
_cell.length_a   1.000
_cell.length_b   1.000
_cell.length_c   1.000
_cell.angle_alpha   90.00
_cell.angle_beta   90.00
_cell.angle_gamma   90.00
#
_symmetry.space_group_name_H-M   'P 1'
#
loop_
_entity.id
_entity.type
_entity.pdbx_description
1 polymer ?
#
loop_
_entity_poly.entity_id
_entity_poly.type
_entity_poly.pdbx_seq_one_letter_code
_entity_poly.pdbx_strand_id
1 'polypeptide(L)'
;MKQRIVFLWLALTLLTLFSLRMGAIPLPWRALLSGWHADSEYHYVLMQYRLPRVVLALIIGAALAVSGALVQGIVHNPLASPDILGINH
;
A
#
# COMPACT_ATOMS: atom_id res chain seq x y z
N MET A 1 14.66 5.30 18.14
CA MET A 1 14.43 5.15 16.68
C MET A 1 14.01 3.74 16.28
N LYS A 2 14.70 2.67 16.69
CA LYS A 2 14.35 1.27 16.33
C LYS A 2 12.90 0.90 16.62
N GLN A 3 12.37 1.24 17.80
CA GLN A 3 10.98 0.93 18.18
C GLN A 3 9.92 1.62 17.30
N ARG A 4 10.19 2.85 16.81
CA ARG A 4 9.27 3.57 15.92
C ARG A 4 9.18 2.87 14.56
N ILE A 5 10.31 2.41 14.04
CA ILE A 5 10.36 1.67 12.76
C ILE A 5 9.60 0.34 12.89
N VAL A 6 9.82 -0.39 13.98
CA VAL A 6 9.08 -1.64 14.25
C VAL A 6 7.57 -1.39 14.30
N PHE A 7 7.14 -0.32 14.97
CA PHE A 7 5.73 0.05 15.02
C PHE A 7 5.15 0.37 13.64
N LEU A 8 5.88 1.12 12.79
CA LEU A 8 5.43 1.43 11.43
C LEU A 8 5.32 0.17 10.56
N TRP A 9 6.25 -0.77 10.66
CA TRP A 9 6.16 -2.05 9.95
C TRP A 9 4.99 -2.90 10.42
N LEU A 10 4.73 -2.94 11.73
CA LEU A 10 3.55 -3.62 12.29
C LEU A 10 2.24 -2.97 11.80
N ALA A 11 2.17 -1.64 11.81
CA ALA A 11 1.01 -0.92 11.31
C ALA A 11 0.80 -1.18 9.80
N LEU A 12 1.86 -1.13 9.00
CA LEU A 12 1.80 -1.38 7.56
C LEU A 12 1.30 -2.79 7.25
N THR A 13 1.88 -3.81 7.89
CA THR A 13 1.46 -5.20 7.71
C THR A 13 -0.01 -5.40 8.10
N LEU A 14 -0.44 -4.85 9.24
CA LEU A 14 -1.84 -4.96 9.68
C LEU A 14 -2.81 -4.26 8.71
N LEU A 15 -2.45 -3.07 8.22
CA LEU A 15 -3.23 -2.34 7.21
C LEU A 15 -3.30 -3.08 5.87
N THR A 16 -2.22 -3.72 5.42
CA THR A 16 -2.22 -4.52 4.19
C THR A 16 -3.14 -5.74 4.31
N LEU A 17 -3.10 -6.46 5.44
CA LEU A 17 -3.99 -7.58 5.71
C LEU A 17 -5.46 -7.14 5.75
N PHE A 18 -5.72 -5.98 6.35
CA PHE A 18 -7.06 -5.40 6.39
C PHE A 18 -7.55 -4.97 5.00
N SER A 19 -6.67 -4.34 4.20
CA SER A 19 -6.94 -3.93 2.83
C SER A 19 -7.27 -5.14 1.92
N LEU A 20 -6.56 -6.26 2.09
CA LEU A 20 -6.86 -7.50 1.36
C LEU A 20 -8.25 -8.07 1.71
N ARG A 21 -8.74 -7.85 2.94
CA ARG A 21 -10.10 -8.27 3.34
C ARG A 21 -11.18 -7.31 2.85
N MET A 22 -10.92 -6.02 2.84
CA MET A 22 -11.89 -5.02 2.41
C MET A 22 -12.10 -5.02 0.88
N GLY A 23 -13.35 -5.13 0.46
CA GLY A 23 -13.74 -4.99 -0.95
C GLY A 23 -15.20 -5.37 -1.15
N ALA A 24 -15.69 -5.20 -2.38
CA ALA A 24 -17.10 -5.40 -2.72
C ALA A 24 -17.61 -6.82 -2.42
N ILE A 25 -16.74 -7.82 -2.57
CA ILE A 25 -17.02 -9.22 -2.22
C ILE A 25 -16.44 -9.50 -0.83
N PRO A 26 -17.22 -9.84 0.19
CA PRO A 26 -16.67 -10.13 1.51
C PRO A 26 -15.80 -11.39 1.46
N LEU A 27 -14.52 -11.28 1.82
CA LEU A 27 -13.61 -12.42 1.93
C LEU A 27 -13.48 -12.87 3.39
N PRO A 28 -13.82 -14.12 3.75
CA PRO A 28 -13.57 -14.66 5.08
C PRO A 28 -12.07 -14.84 5.32
N TRP A 29 -11.63 -14.89 6.59
CA TRP A 29 -10.20 -15.04 6.88
C TRP A 29 -9.56 -16.31 6.30
N ARG A 30 -10.36 -17.37 6.14
CA ARG A 30 -9.94 -18.60 5.46
C ARG A 30 -9.59 -18.37 3.98
N ALA A 31 -10.25 -17.42 3.31
CA ALA A 31 -10.00 -17.11 1.91
C ALA A 31 -8.63 -16.45 1.67
N LEU A 32 -8.03 -15.81 2.68
CA LEU A 32 -6.66 -15.31 2.57
C LEU A 32 -5.63 -16.45 2.49
N LEU A 33 -5.91 -17.57 3.16
CA LEU A 33 -5.03 -18.75 3.14
C LEU A 33 -5.35 -19.65 1.94
N SER A 34 -6.63 -19.87 1.64
CA SER A 34 -7.04 -20.75 0.54
C SER A 34 -6.88 -20.08 -0.83
N GLY A 35 -7.05 -18.76 -0.94
CA GLY A 35 -6.98 -18.04 -2.21
C GLY A 35 -5.60 -18.04 -2.88
N TRP A 36 -4.56 -18.53 -2.19
CA TRP A 36 -3.26 -18.78 -2.81
C TRP A 36 -3.25 -20.05 -3.68
N HIS A 37 -4.17 -20.99 -3.45
CA HIS A 37 -4.34 -22.20 -4.25
C HIS A 37 -5.23 -21.92 -5.46
N ALA A 38 -4.83 -22.42 -6.63
CA ALA A 38 -5.55 -22.20 -7.90
C ALA A 38 -6.97 -22.80 -7.89
N ASP A 39 -7.21 -23.87 -7.12
CA ASP A 39 -8.54 -24.51 -6.99
C ASP A 39 -9.51 -23.76 -6.08
N SER A 40 -9.06 -22.70 -5.39
CA SER A 40 -9.93 -21.93 -4.51
C SER A 40 -10.83 -20.98 -5.31
N GLU A 41 -12.13 -20.97 -5.01
CA GLU A 41 -13.12 -20.03 -5.59
C GLU A 41 -12.66 -18.56 -5.47
N TYR A 42 -11.96 -18.24 -4.39
CA TYR A 42 -11.44 -16.90 -4.11
C TYR A 42 -10.12 -16.54 -4.79
N HIS A 43 -9.48 -17.47 -5.53
CA HIS A 43 -8.16 -17.27 -6.12
C HIS A 43 -8.13 -16.07 -7.06
N TYR A 44 -9.09 -15.99 -7.98
CA TYR A 44 -9.16 -14.88 -8.94
C TYR A 44 -9.31 -13.53 -8.25
N VAL A 45 -10.23 -13.40 -7.29
CA VAL A 45 -10.47 -12.15 -6.56
C VAL A 45 -9.23 -11.76 -5.75
N LEU A 46 -8.59 -12.71 -5.08
CA LEU A 46 -7.41 -12.44 -4.24
C LEU A 46 -6.18 -12.11 -5.10
N MET A 47 -5.77 -13.01 -6.01
CA MET A 47 -4.53 -12.89 -6.78
C MET A 47 -4.62 -11.93 -7.96
N GLN A 48 -5.72 -11.90 -8.70
CA GLN A 48 -5.81 -11.11 -9.95
C GLN A 48 -6.37 -9.72 -9.72
N TYR A 49 -7.12 -9.50 -8.63
CA TYR A 49 -7.76 -8.20 -8.38
C TYR A 49 -7.17 -7.46 -7.17
N ARG A 50 -7.15 -8.10 -5.99
CA ARG A 50 -6.77 -7.40 -4.74
C ARG A 50 -5.29 -7.28 -4.54
N LEU A 51 -4.54 -8.36 -4.70
CA LEU A 51 -3.10 -8.37 -4.50
C LEU A 51 -2.38 -7.35 -5.39
N PRO A 52 -2.61 -7.30 -6.72
CA PRO A 52 -1.95 -6.30 -7.57
C PRO A 52 -2.30 -4.87 -7.17
N ARG A 53 -3.56 -4.61 -6.76
CA ARG A 53 -3.98 -3.29 -6.27
C ARG A 53 -3.26 -2.88 -4.98
N VAL A 54 -3.13 -3.79 -4.01
CA VAL A 54 -2.42 -3.52 -2.75
C VAL A 54 -0.94 -3.28 -3.01
N VAL A 55 -0.31 -4.10 -3.85
CA VAL A 55 1.10 -3.93 -4.25
C VAL A 55 1.29 -2.56 -4.92
N LEU A 56 0.41 -2.18 -5.85
CA LEU A 56 0.46 -0.90 -6.52
C LEU A 56 0.31 0.27 -5.52
N ALA A 57 -0.64 0.17 -4.58
CA ALA A 57 -0.84 1.19 -3.56
C ALA A 57 0.40 1.39 -2.66
N LEU A 58 1.08 0.29 -2.30
CA LEU A 58 2.34 0.33 -1.53
C LEU A 58 3.45 1.02 -2.32
N ILE A 59 3.64 0.65 -3.59
CA ILE A 59 4.70 1.21 -4.44
C ILE A 59 4.45 2.70 -4.70
N ILE A 60 3.23 3.07 -5.09
CA ILE A 60 2.86 4.47 -5.36
C ILE A 60 3.00 5.30 -4.09
N GLY A 61 2.50 4.81 -2.95
CA GLY A 61 2.61 5.52 -1.67
C GLY A 61 4.07 5.76 -1.27
N ALA A 62 4.94 4.75 -1.44
CA ALA A 62 6.37 4.90 -1.17
C ALA A 62 7.04 5.90 -2.13
N ALA A 63 6.75 5.82 -3.43
CA ALA A 63 7.29 6.73 -4.44
C ALA A 63 6.88 8.20 -4.16
N LEU A 64 5.61 8.43 -3.82
CA LEU A 64 5.11 9.76 -3.45
C LEU A 64 5.75 10.27 -2.16
N ALA A 65 5.92 9.41 -1.14
CA ALA A 65 6.59 9.78 0.09
C ALA A 65 8.05 10.19 -0.14
N VAL A 66 8.79 9.45 -0.97
CA VAL A 66 10.17 9.77 -1.36
C VAL A 66 10.23 11.06 -2.16
N SER A 67 9.35 11.23 -3.15
CA SER A 67 9.26 12.46 -3.93
C SER A 67 9.01 13.69 -3.05
N GLY A 68 8.05 13.59 -2.11
CA GLY A 68 7.77 14.65 -1.14
C GLY A 68 8.98 14.99 -0.26
N ALA A 69 9.65 13.97 0.29
CA ALA A 69 10.83 14.17 1.12
C ALA A 69 11.99 14.83 0.36
N LEU A 70 12.20 14.45 -0.91
CA LEU A 70 13.21 15.06 -1.77
C LEU A 70 12.91 16.53 -2.06
N VAL A 71 11.67 16.85 -2.45
CA VAL A 71 11.26 18.22 -2.74
C VAL A 71 11.34 19.10 -1.49
N GLN A 72 10.88 18.60 -0.35
CA GLN A 72 11.01 19.30 0.93
C GLN A 72 12.49 19.58 1.28
N GLY A 73 13.38 18.63 0.99
CA GLY A 73 14.82 18.79 1.19
C GLY A 73 15.46 19.81 0.26
N ILE A 74 15.13 19.80 -1.03
CA ILE A 74 15.68 20.73 -2.03
C ILE A 74 15.21 22.16 -1.76
N VAL A 75 13.90 22.34 -1.54
CA VAL A 75 13.28 23.66 -1.33
C VAL A 75 13.55 24.17 0.09
N HIS A 76 14.05 23.32 0.99
CA HIS A 76 14.21 23.63 2.41
C HIS A 76 12.92 24.18 3.05
N ASN A 77 11.78 23.66 2.59
CA ASN A 77 10.46 24.05 3.05
C ASN A 77 9.65 22.78 3.36
N PRO A 78 9.32 22.51 4.64
CA PRO A 78 8.57 21.31 5.02
C PRO A 78 7.12 21.30 4.49
N LEU A 79 6.62 22.43 3.96
CA LEU A 79 5.30 22.54 3.34
C LEU A 79 5.35 22.33 1.81
N ALA A 80 6.53 22.17 1.21
CA ALA A 80 6.66 21.94 -0.22
C ALA A 80 6.11 20.56 -0.59
N SER A 81 5.39 20.49 -1.71
CA SER A 81 4.86 19.25 -2.27
C SER A 81 5.40 19.03 -3.69
N PRO A 82 5.43 17.77 -4.18
CA PRO A 82 5.88 17.47 -5.54
C PRO A 82 5.12 18.20 -6.66
N ASP A 83 3.87 18.60 -6.40
CA ASP A 83 3.01 19.30 -7.36
C ASP A 83 3.55 20.67 -7.79
N ILE A 84 4.35 21.31 -6.95
CA ILE A 84 4.93 22.64 -7.23
C ILE A 84 5.87 22.59 -8.45
N LEU A 85 6.35 21.41 -8.83
CA LEU A 85 7.21 21.20 -10.01
C LEU A 85 6.42 21.16 -11.34
N GLY A 86 5.07 21.26 -11.32
CA GLY A 86 4.25 21.36 -12.53
C GLY A 86 4.10 20.06 -13.32
N ILE A 87 4.37 18.91 -12.68
CA ILE A 87 4.40 17.59 -13.32
C ILE A 87 2.99 17.00 -13.54
N ASN A 88 1.98 17.51 -12.84
CA ASN A 88 0.57 17.09 -12.92
C ASN A 88 -0.32 18.02 -13.76
N HIS A 89 0.27 18.89 -14.60
CA HIS A 89 -0.44 19.79 -15.51
C HIS A 89 -0.20 19.44 -16.97
#